data_AF-A0A3M2TGF9-F1
#
_entry.id   AF-A0A3M2TGF9-F1
#
_cell.length_a   1.000
_cell.length_b   1.000
_cell.length_c   1.000
_cell.angle_alpha   90.00
_cell.angle_beta   90.00
_cell.angle_gamma   90.00
#
_symmetry.space_group_name_H-M   'P 1'
#
loop_
_entity.id
_entity.type
_entity.pdbx_description
1 polymer ?
#
loop_
_entity_poly.entity_id
_entity_poly.type
_entity_poly.pdbx_seq_one_letter_code
_entity_poly.pdbx_strand_id
1 'polypeptide(L)'
;MASVNGSFVSPTADAAASPLPFAPGGIVASLLNDLTVWKALFTLAVAAVIYDQLRYFWLKGSIVGPSWKLPFMGPFLQSVDPKFHEYKAKWDSGELSCVSVFHK
;
A
#
# COMPACT_ATOMS: atom_id res chain seq x y z
N MET A 1 -47.91 56.44 -32.38
CA MET A 1 -48.25 55.04 -32.02
C MET A 1 -46.98 54.39 -31.50
N ALA A 2 -46.94 53.96 -30.24
CA ALA A 2 -45.75 53.36 -29.63
C ALA A 2 -45.63 51.90 -30.07
N SER A 3 -44.48 51.53 -30.65
CA SER A 3 -44.13 50.15 -30.98
C SER A 3 -43.73 49.43 -29.70
N VAL A 4 -44.56 48.49 -29.23
CA VAL A 4 -44.22 47.58 -28.14
C VAL A 4 -43.52 46.37 -28.74
N ASN A 5 -42.20 46.28 -28.58
CA ASN A 5 -41.41 45.11 -28.99
C ASN A 5 -41.71 43.95 -28.03
N GLY A 6 -42.59 43.03 -28.45
CA GLY A 6 -43.10 41.92 -27.64
C GLY A 6 -42.17 40.72 -27.54
N SER A 7 -40.85 40.91 -27.40
CA SER A 7 -39.93 39.79 -27.19
C SER A 7 -39.93 39.35 -25.72
N PHE A 8 -40.99 38.65 -25.30
CA PHE A 8 -41.00 37.90 -24.05
C PHE A 8 -40.19 36.60 -24.25
N VAL A 9 -38.86 36.72 -24.20
CA VAL A 9 -37.99 35.54 -24.15
C VAL A 9 -37.96 35.08 -22.70
N SER A 10 -38.63 33.96 -22.42
CA SER A 10 -38.58 33.32 -21.11
C SER A 10 -37.12 32.96 -20.78
N PRO A 11 -36.56 33.42 -19.64
CA PRO A 11 -35.18 33.09 -19.24
C PRO A 11 -34.93 31.58 -19.09
N THR A 12 -36.01 30.80 -18.99
CA THR A 12 -35.98 29.34 -18.87
C THR A 12 -35.84 28.62 -20.21
N ALA A 13 -36.14 29.27 -21.35
CA ALA A 13 -35.97 28.66 -22.67
C ALA A 13 -34.50 28.64 -23.12
N ASP A 14 -33.70 29.59 -22.62
CA ASP A 14 -32.25 29.68 -22.85
C ASP A 14 -31.44 29.04 -21.72
N ALA A 15 -32.11 28.47 -20.71
CA ALA A 15 -31.50 27.56 -19.76
C ALA A 15 -31.24 26.23 -20.48
N ALA A 16 -30.27 26.23 -21.39
CA ALA A 16 -29.53 25.03 -21.71
C ALA A 16 -29.01 24.52 -20.38
N ALA A 17 -29.73 23.56 -19.80
CA ALA A 17 -29.27 22.77 -18.68
C ALA A 17 -28.01 22.06 -19.17
N SER A 18 -26.88 22.76 -19.10
CA SER A 18 -25.58 22.15 -19.29
C SER A 18 -25.53 21.05 -18.25
N PRO A 19 -25.48 19.76 -18.64
CA PRO A 19 -25.19 18.74 -17.66
C PRO A 19 -23.80 19.08 -17.14
N LEU A 20 -23.73 19.62 -15.93
CA LEU A 20 -22.46 19.71 -15.22
C LEU A 20 -21.98 18.26 -15.18
N PRO A 21 -20.86 17.92 -15.85
CA PRO A 21 -20.37 16.57 -15.78
C PRO A 21 -20.20 16.29 -14.29
N PHE A 22 -20.78 15.18 -13.83
CA PHE A 22 -20.50 14.67 -12.50
C PHE A 22 -19.00 14.38 -12.46
N ALA A 23 -18.24 15.40 -12.05
CA ALA A 23 -16.83 15.28 -11.77
C ALA A 23 -16.80 14.68 -10.37
N PRO A 24 -16.33 13.43 -10.20
CA PRO A 24 -16.13 12.89 -8.86
C PRO A 24 -15.08 13.77 -8.18
N GLY A 25 -15.54 14.75 -7.41
CA GLY A 25 -14.72 15.75 -6.73
C GLY A 25 -14.29 15.18 -5.39
N GLY A 26 -13.26 14.34 -5.40
CA GLY A 26 -12.77 13.70 -4.19
C GLY A 26 -11.30 13.34 -4.30
N ILE A 27 -10.67 13.14 -3.14
CA ILE A 27 -9.26 12.75 -3.04
C ILE A 27 -9.01 11.45 -3.81
N VAL A 28 -9.94 10.48 -3.73
CA VAL A 28 -9.88 9.21 -4.46
C VAL A 28 -9.90 9.43 -5.97
N ALA A 29 -10.81 10.27 -6.47
CA ALA A 29 -10.91 10.54 -7.90
C ALA A 29 -9.71 11.33 -8.45
N SER A 30 -9.17 12.24 -7.65
CA SER A 30 -7.94 12.98 -8.01
C SER A 30 -6.74 12.02 -8.08
N LEU A 31 -6.62 11.11 -7.11
CA LEU A 31 -5.59 10.07 -7.11
C LEU A 31 -5.73 9.12 -8.30
N LEU A 32 -6.94 8.73 -8.66
CA LEU A 32 -7.20 7.84 -9.80
C LEU A 32 -6.93 8.52 -11.16
N ASN A 33 -7.21 9.82 -11.29
CA ASN A 33 -6.92 10.56 -12.52
C ASN A 33 -5.40 10.75 -12.74
N ASP A 34 -4.62 10.86 -11.66
CA ASP A 34 -3.16 11.04 -11.72
C ASP A 34 -2.37 9.70 -11.68
N LEU A 35 -3.04 8.56 -11.77
CA LEU A 35 -2.41 7.24 -11.77
C LEU A 35 -1.73 6.95 -13.12
N THR A 36 -0.42 7.13 -13.15
CA THR A 36 0.44 6.62 -14.22
C THR A 36 0.88 5.19 -13.91
N VAL A 37 1.13 4.37 -14.94
CA VAL A 37 1.66 2.99 -14.80
C VAL A 37 2.88 2.93 -13.88
N TRP A 38 3.81 3.89 -14.01
CA TRP A 38 5.00 3.98 -13.15
C TRP A 38 4.66 4.25 -11.68
N LYS A 39 3.67 5.12 -11.40
CA LYS A 39 3.20 5.36 -10.04
C LYS A 39 2.52 4.12 -9.46
N ALA A 40 1.76 3.39 -10.27
CA ALA A 40 1.14 2.14 -9.86
C ALA A 40 2.20 1.07 -9.53
N LEU A 41 3.20 0.89 -10.39
CA LEU A 41 4.32 -0.05 -10.15
C LEU A 41 5.12 0.31 -8.90
N PHE A 42 5.44 1.59 -8.71
CA PHE A 42 6.16 2.05 -7.52
C PHE A 42 5.33 1.84 -6.25
N THR A 43 4.05 2.19 -6.29
CA THR A 43 3.12 1.98 -5.17
C THR A 43 3.03 0.49 -4.82
N LEU A 44 2.94 -0.38 -5.82
CA LEU A 44 2.91 -1.83 -5.62
C LEU A 44 4.22 -2.34 -5.02
N ALA A 45 5.38 -1.86 -5.48
CA ALA A 45 6.68 -2.23 -4.93
C ALA A 45 6.80 -1.83 -3.45
N VAL A 46 6.41 -0.61 -3.10
CA VAL A 46 6.40 -0.12 -1.71
C VAL A 46 5.42 -0.94 -0.86
N ALA A 47 4.21 -1.19 -1.35
CA ALA A 47 3.21 -2.02 -0.66
C ALA A 47 3.74 -3.44 -0.41
N ALA A 48 4.44 -4.04 -1.36
CA ALA A 48 5.06 -5.36 -1.21
C ALA A 48 6.15 -5.37 -0.13
N VAL A 49 6.99 -4.32 -0.08
CA VAL A 49 8.01 -4.18 0.99
C VAL A 49 7.34 -4.04 2.36
N ILE A 50 6.32 -3.19 2.49
CA ILE A 50 5.58 -3.01 3.75
C ILE A 50 4.95 -4.34 4.17
N TYR A 51 4.31 -5.05 3.23
CA TYR A 51 3.71 -6.36 3.50
C TYR A 51 4.75 -7.39 3.98
N ASP A 52 5.93 -7.47 3.35
CA ASP A 52 7.02 -8.36 3.80
C ASP A 52 7.46 -8.03 5.24
N GLN A 53 7.58 -6.75 5.59
CA GLN A 53 7.94 -6.36 6.96
C GLN A 53 6.85 -6.68 7.98
N LEU A 54 5.58 -6.36 7.69
CA LEU A 54 4.47 -6.68 8.58
C LEU A 54 4.33 -8.18 8.81
N ARG A 55 4.44 -8.95 7.72
CA ARG A 55 4.43 -10.41 7.80
C ARG A 55 5.61 -10.93 8.61
N TYR A 56 6.80 -10.35 8.45
CA TYR A 56 7.96 -10.68 9.27
C TYR A 56 7.69 -10.45 10.75
N PHE A 57 7.19 -9.28 11.14
CA PHE A 57 6.87 -8.99 12.55
C PHE A 57 5.85 -9.98 13.13
N TRP A 58 4.81 -10.27 12.36
CA TRP A 58 3.75 -11.18 12.80
C TRP A 58 4.26 -12.62 12.98
N LEU A 59 5.11 -13.10 12.09
CA LEU A 59 5.70 -14.44 12.17
C LEU A 59 6.85 -14.54 13.19
N LYS A 60 7.62 -13.46 13.36
CA LYS A 60 8.77 -13.45 14.27
C LYS A 60 8.31 -13.57 15.72
N GLY A 61 7.28 -12.81 16.12
CA GLY A 61 6.77 -12.83 17.50
C GLY A 61 7.90 -12.62 18.52
N SER A 62 8.03 -13.54 19.48
CA SER A 62 9.07 -13.55 20.51
C SER A 62 10.40 -14.22 20.10
N ILE A 63 10.50 -14.73 18.87
CA ILE A 63 11.68 -15.46 18.40
C ILE A 63 12.86 -14.48 18.24
N VAL A 64 14.03 -14.91 18.70
CA VAL A 64 15.29 -14.18 18.54
C VAL A 64 15.63 -13.99 17.06
N GLY A 65 15.86 -12.74 16.67
CA GLY A 65 16.16 -12.35 15.31
C GLY A 65 16.28 -10.83 15.17
N PRO A 66 16.70 -10.33 14.00
CA PRO A 66 16.87 -8.89 13.77
C PRO A 66 15.55 -8.13 13.97
N SER A 67 15.63 -6.85 14.37
CA SER A 67 14.42 -6.03 14.50
C SER A 67 13.81 -5.72 13.13
N TRP A 68 14.64 -5.54 12.11
CA TRP A 68 14.20 -5.30 10.73
C TRP A 68 14.88 -6.26 9.79
N LYS A 69 14.11 -6.84 8.88
CA LYS A 69 14.60 -7.78 7.89
C LYS A 69 14.90 -7.01 6.59
N LEU A 70 15.96 -7.37 5.88
CA LEU A 70 16.13 -6.89 4.49
C LEU A 70 14.95 -7.39 3.63
N PRO A 71 14.23 -6.49 2.92
CA PRO A 71 13.06 -6.87 2.14
C PRO A 71 13.36 -8.01 1.18
N PHE A 72 12.50 -9.02 1.15
CA PHE A 72 12.57 -10.22 0.30
C PHE A 72 13.76 -11.17 0.57
N MET A 73 14.95 -10.67 0.89
CA MET A 73 16.20 -11.45 0.91
C MET A 73 16.80 -11.70 2.30
N GLY A 74 16.22 -11.17 3.39
CA GLY A 74 16.85 -11.22 4.72
C GLY A 74 17.32 -12.61 5.19
N PRO A 75 16.43 -13.62 5.31
CA PRO A 75 16.82 -14.97 5.74
C PRO A 75 17.81 -15.64 4.79
N PHE A 76 17.72 -15.33 3.49
CA PHE A 76 18.63 -15.87 2.49
C PHE A 76 20.06 -15.38 2.72
N LEU A 77 20.26 -14.09 2.98
CA LEU A 77 21.60 -13.55 3.25
C LEU A 77 22.19 -14.08 4.57
N GLN A 78 21.35 -14.34 5.58
CA GLN A 78 21.79 -15.03 6.81
C GLN A 78 22.25 -16.47 6.55
N SER A 79 21.75 -17.11 5.49
CA SER A 79 22.23 -18.43 5.05
C SER A 79 23.51 -18.36 4.22
N VAL A 80 23.76 -17.24 3.53
CA VAL A 80 24.98 -17.04 2.73
C VAL A 80 26.19 -16.70 3.61
N ASP A 81 26.01 -15.86 4.62
CA ASP A 81 27.04 -15.50 5.61
C ASP A 81 26.57 -15.81 7.04
N PRO A 82 26.63 -17.07 7.48
CA PRO A 82 26.13 -17.48 8.79
C PRO A 82 27.07 -17.02 9.91
N LYS A 83 26.56 -16.18 10.81
CA LYS A 83 27.31 -15.74 11.99
C LYS A 83 27.03 -16.65 13.18
N PHE A 84 28.10 -17.13 13.82
CA PHE A 84 28.02 -18.12 14.89
C PHE A 84 27.20 -17.65 16.11
N HIS A 85 27.27 -16.38 16.46
CA HIS A 85 26.51 -15.83 17.60
C HIS A 85 24.99 -15.80 17.34
N GLU A 86 24.55 -15.48 16.12
CA GLU A 86 23.14 -15.50 15.75
C GLU A 86 22.61 -16.94 15.70
N TYR A 87 23.44 -17.87 15.23
CA TYR A 87 23.11 -19.30 15.24
C TYR A 87 22.98 -19.83 16.67
N LYS A 88 23.91 -19.49 17.56
CA LYS A 88 23.85 -19.85 18.98
C LYS A 88 22.63 -19.22 19.67
N ALA A 89 22.28 -17.98 19.37
CA ALA A 89 21.06 -17.36 19.92
C ALA A 89 19.79 -18.12 19.51
N LYS A 90 19.70 -18.59 18.27
CA LYS A 90 18.60 -19.47 17.80
C LYS A 90 18.65 -20.86 18.45
N TRP A 91 19.81 -21.33 18.87
CA TRP A 91 19.96 -22.56 19.65
C TRP A 91 19.43 -22.38 21.08
N ASP A 92 19.77 -21.26 21.71
CA ASP A 92 19.41 -20.93 23.09
C ASP A 92 17.93 -20.54 23.25
N SER A 93 17.15 -20.45 22.17
CA SER A 93 15.71 -20.10 22.20
C SER A 93 14.78 -21.23 22.68
N GLY A 94 15.33 -22.29 23.29
CA GLY A 94 14.57 -23.32 24.00
C GLY A 94 13.59 -24.10 23.12
N GLU A 95 12.32 -24.17 23.53
CA GLU A 95 11.25 -24.88 22.79
C GLU A 95 11.05 -24.37 21.35
N LEU A 96 11.35 -23.10 21.08
CA LEU A 96 11.25 -22.49 19.75
C LEU A 96 12.52 -22.69 18.91
N SER A 97 13.56 -23.32 19.48
CA SER A 97 14.78 -23.65 18.76
C SER A 97 14.56 -24.82 17.79
N CYS A 98 15.31 -24.86 16.69
CA CYS A 98 15.34 -25.99 15.75
C CYS A 98 15.75 -27.33 16.41
N VAL A 99 16.27 -27.30 17.62
CA VAL A 99 16.77 -28.45 18.40
C VAL A 99 15.71 -29.04 19.32
N SER A 100 14.64 -28.30 19.62
CA SER A 100 13.51 -28.84 20.38
C SER A 100 12.80 -29.97 19.63
N VAL A 101 12.96 -30.04 18.31
CA VAL A 101 12.49 -31.15 17.45
C VAL A 101 13.07 -32.49 17.88
N PHE A 102 14.26 -32.50 18.48
CA PHE A 102 14.94 -33.72 18.96
C PHE A 102 14.63 -34.06 20.42
N HIS A 103 13.89 -33.21 21.13
CA HIS A 103 13.50 -33.42 22.52
C HIS A 103 11.98 -33.64 22.56
N LYS A 104 11.58 -34.90 22.34
CA LYS A 104 10.21 -35.38 22.56
C LYS A 104 10.20 -36.48 23.60
#